data_AF-A0A3R9WRH1-F1
#
_entry.id   AF-A0A3R9WRH1-F1
#
_cell.length_a   1.000
_cell.length_b   1.000
_cell.length_c   1.000
_cell.angle_alpha   90.00
_cell.angle_beta   90.00
_cell.angle_gamma   90.00
#
_symmetry.space_group_name_H-M   'P 1'
#
loop_
_entity.id
_entity.type
_entity.pdbx_description
1 polymer ?
#
loop_
_entity_poly.entity_id
_entity_poly.type
_entity_poly.pdbx_seq_one_letter_code
_entity_poly.pdbx_strand_id
1 'polypeptide(L)'
;MNPGQQMEFHASCGHLISAPADRAGQDARCPHCHRVVRVPGSDVPYASPVPLPAGATEPMALTALYMIALIAGLAGAGLVYMVMFDSLSESELVTLTPLWFFPIVFGLYGFVSQRLLRRIASGRAGTLHEAARLSIDVAGHWAALVLFPFLVLKWRSSLLVSLAAALFWAVLLWLFFTAVFPTL
;
A
#
# COMPACT_ATOMS: atom_id res chain seq x y z
N MET A 1 -0.95 -7.64 48.51
CA MET A 1 -0.21 -8.08 47.32
C MET A 1 -0.76 -9.43 46.91
N ASN A 2 -1.19 -9.59 45.65
CA ASN A 2 -1.99 -10.73 45.20
C ASN A 2 -1.08 -11.94 44.90
N PRO A 3 -1.14 -13.06 45.66
CA PRO A 3 -0.20 -14.19 45.54
C PRO A 3 -0.49 -15.12 44.33
N GLY A 4 -0.99 -14.57 43.22
CA GLY A 4 -1.59 -15.37 42.14
C GLY A 4 -1.18 -15.01 40.71
N GLN A 5 -0.25 -14.08 40.49
CA GLN A 5 0.22 -13.79 39.14
C GLN A 5 1.17 -14.90 38.66
N GLN A 6 0.67 -15.73 37.76
CA GLN A 6 1.47 -16.67 36.98
C GLN A 6 2.00 -15.94 35.74
N MET A 7 3.27 -16.14 35.42
CA MET A 7 3.89 -15.64 34.19
C MET A 7 4.19 -16.81 33.28
N GLU A 8 3.81 -16.67 32.01
CA GLU A 8 4.04 -17.66 30.96
C GLU A 8 5.26 -17.25 30.13
N PHE A 9 6.20 -18.17 29.94
CA PHE A 9 7.38 -17.93 29.11
C PHE A 9 7.78 -19.21 28.38
N HIS A 10 8.45 -19.06 27.24
CA HIS A 10 8.91 -20.20 26.45
C HIS A 10 10.29 -20.67 26.92
N ALA A 11 10.45 -21.98 27.07
CA ALA A 11 11.75 -22.62 27.21
C ALA A 11 12.53 -22.56 25.89
N SER A 12 13.83 -22.84 25.95
CA SER A 12 14.70 -22.96 24.76
C SER A 12 14.28 -24.07 23.79
N CYS A 13 13.41 -25.00 24.21
CA CYS A 13 12.79 -26.02 23.36
C CYS A 13 11.44 -25.58 22.75
N GLY A 14 10.98 -24.34 23.00
CA GLY A 14 9.70 -23.81 22.54
C GLY A 14 8.49 -24.12 23.44
N HIS A 15 8.65 -25.00 24.43
CA HIS A 15 7.56 -25.36 25.36
C HIS A 15 7.21 -24.20 26.29
N LEU A 16 5.92 -23.89 26.44
CA LEU A 16 5.42 -22.83 27.31
C LEU A 16 5.40 -23.32 28.76
N ILE A 17 6.04 -22.57 29.65
CA ILE A 17 6.15 -22.84 31.08
C ILE A 17 5.43 -21.72 31.82
N SER A 18 4.55 -22.09 32.76
CA SER A 18 3.95 -21.16 33.70
C SER A 18 4.72 -21.22 35.02
N ALA A 19 5.30 -20.10 35.46
CA ALA A 19 5.93 -20.00 36.78
C ALA A 19 5.31 -18.88 37.62
N PRO A 20 5.29 -19.01 38.95
CA PRO A 20 4.85 -17.93 39.84
C PRO A 20 5.75 -16.70 39.64
N ALA A 21 5.15 -15.51 39.69
CA ALA A 21 5.91 -14.26 39.57
C ALA A 21 7.01 -14.10 40.63
N ASP A 22 6.85 -14.72 41.80
CA ASP A 22 7.83 -14.74 42.88
C ASP A 22 9.14 -15.48 42.52
N ARG A 23 9.15 -16.25 41.42
CA ARG A 23 10.35 -16.91 40.89
C ARG A 23 11.03 -16.13 39.78
N ALA A 24 10.64 -14.87 39.54
CA ALA A 24 11.31 -13.99 38.58
C ALA A 24 12.82 -13.93 38.86
N GLY A 25 13.64 -14.15 37.83
CA GLY A 25 15.11 -14.18 37.93
C GLY A 25 15.71 -15.46 38.51
N GLN A 26 14.89 -16.44 38.93
CA GLN A 26 15.32 -17.76 39.42
C GLN A 26 15.36 -18.81 38.29
N ASP A 27 16.07 -19.90 38.54
CA ASP A 27 16.20 -21.01 37.60
C ASP A 27 14.99 -21.96 37.69
N ALA A 28 14.30 -22.17 36.57
CA ALA A 28 13.20 -23.12 36.44
C ALA A 28 13.59 -24.27 35.50
N ARG A 29 13.20 -25.51 35.83
CA ARG A 29 13.45 -26.68 34.98
C ARG A 29 12.25 -26.92 34.07
N CYS A 30 12.48 -27.00 32.77
CA CYS A 30 11.44 -27.34 31.81
C CYS A 30 10.97 -28.79 32.02
N PRO A 31 9.65 -29.07 32.13
CA PRO A 31 9.14 -30.44 32.26
C PRO A 31 9.32 -31.26 30.98
N HIS A 32 9.47 -30.61 29.81
CA HIS A 32 9.57 -31.29 28.52
C HIS A 32 11.01 -31.63 28.10
N CYS A 33 11.96 -30.71 28.30
CA CYS A 33 13.36 -30.91 27.87
C CYS A 33 14.35 -31.03 29.03
N HIS A 34 13.88 -30.91 30.28
CA HIS A 34 14.66 -30.94 31.52
C HIS A 34 15.84 -29.96 31.60
N ARG A 35 15.98 -29.04 30.64
CA ARG A 35 16.94 -27.95 30.70
C ARG A 35 16.50 -26.92 31.72
N VAL A 36 17.50 -26.34 32.39
CA VAL A 36 17.33 -25.22 33.30
C VAL A 36 17.22 -23.95 32.45
N VAL A 37 16.14 -23.20 32.63
CA VAL A 37 15.85 -21.94 31.96
C VAL A 37 15.59 -20.90 33.04
N ARG A 38 16.24 -19.75 32.95
CA ARG A 38 16.05 -18.68 33.92
C ARG A 38 14.74 -17.95 33.65
N VAL A 39 13.90 -17.84 34.68
CA VAL A 39 12.63 -17.11 34.61
C VAL A 39 12.94 -15.64 34.32
N PRO A 40 12.34 -15.02 33.28
CA PRO A 40 12.54 -13.61 33.00
C PRO A 40 12.21 -12.74 34.23
N GLY A 41 13.04 -11.73 34.50
CA GLY A 41 12.78 -10.77 35.57
C GLY A 41 11.52 -9.95 35.28
N SER A 42 10.76 -9.60 36.33
CA SER A 42 9.61 -8.68 36.25
C SER A 42 9.98 -7.28 35.77
N ASP A 43 11.28 -6.97 35.74
CA ASP A 43 11.82 -5.64 35.49
C ASP A 43 12.23 -5.43 34.03
N VAL A 44 11.82 -6.33 33.12
CA VAL A 44 11.94 -6.06 31.69
C VAL A 44 10.70 -5.29 31.26
N PRO A 45 10.79 -3.96 31.02
CA PRO A 45 9.68 -3.22 30.48
C PRO A 45 9.35 -3.81 29.10
N TYR A 46 8.31 -4.64 29.04
CA TYR A 46 7.72 -5.15 27.80
C TYR A 46 7.12 -4.01 26.93
N ALA A 47 7.31 -2.75 27.32
CA ALA A 47 6.90 -1.56 26.60
C ALA A 47 8.09 -0.66 26.23
N SER A 48 9.29 -1.20 25.97
CA SER A 48 10.16 -0.51 25.02
C SER A 48 9.49 -0.64 23.65
N PRO A 49 8.97 0.43 23.03
CA PRO A 49 8.58 0.36 21.64
C PRO A 49 9.81 -0.13 20.89
N VAL A 50 9.72 -1.33 20.31
CA VAL A 50 10.68 -1.77 19.29
C VAL A 50 10.80 -0.59 18.33
N PRO A 51 12.00 -0.03 18.08
CA PRO A 51 12.15 0.97 17.06
C PRO A 51 11.59 0.35 15.78
N LEU A 52 10.36 0.75 15.41
CA LEU A 52 9.83 0.39 14.10
C LEU A 52 10.86 0.90 13.12
N PRO A 53 11.33 0.06 12.17
CA PRO A 53 12.28 0.52 11.18
C PRO A 53 11.70 1.79 10.55
N ALA A 54 12.47 2.87 10.60
CA ALA A 54 12.09 4.22 10.16
C ALA A 54 11.75 4.33 8.65
N GLY A 55 11.60 3.20 7.96
CA GLY A 55 11.12 3.09 6.57
C GLY A 55 9.62 2.78 6.43
N ALA A 56 8.86 2.65 7.53
CA ALA A 56 7.43 2.32 7.46
C ALA A 56 6.48 3.54 7.36
N THR A 57 7.00 4.75 7.21
CA THR A 57 6.20 5.99 7.06
C THR A 57 5.77 6.23 5.60
N GLU A 58 6.43 5.59 4.64
CA GLU A 58 6.17 5.76 3.21
C GLU A 58 4.76 5.32 2.74
N PRO A 59 4.15 4.20 3.19
CA PRO A 59 2.91 3.73 2.58
C PRO A 59 1.73 4.68 2.78
N MET A 60 1.62 5.34 3.94
CA MET A 60 0.51 6.25 4.22
C MET A 60 0.65 7.59 3.50
N ALA A 61 1.84 8.20 3.52
CA ALA A 61 2.09 9.46 2.83
C ALA A 61 1.89 9.35 1.32
N LEU A 62 2.40 8.27 0.71
CA LEU A 62 2.19 8.00 -0.71
C LEU A 62 0.71 7.70 -1.02
N THR A 63 -0.02 7.01 -0.13
CA THR A 63 -1.46 6.78 -0.33
C THR A 63 -2.22 8.10 -0.32
N ALA A 64 -1.89 8.98 0.63
CA ALA A 64 -2.49 10.31 0.73
C ALA A 64 -2.19 11.13 -0.53
N LEU A 65 -0.95 11.12 -1.01
CA LEU A 65 -0.56 11.80 -2.25
C LEU A 65 -1.40 11.34 -3.44
N TYR A 66 -1.54 10.03 -3.65
CA TYR A 66 -2.33 9.49 -4.76
C TYR A 66 -3.82 9.82 -4.63
N MET A 67 -4.38 9.76 -3.42
CA MET A 67 -5.77 10.12 -3.15
C MET A 67 -6.03 11.61 -3.38
N ILE A 68 -5.13 12.48 -2.90
CA ILE A 68 -5.21 13.92 -3.11
C ILE A 68 -5.13 14.24 -4.60
N ALA A 69 -4.19 13.63 -5.33
CA ALA A 69 -4.10 13.80 -6.78
C ALA A 69 -5.38 13.35 -7.50
N LEU A 70 -5.93 12.19 -7.14
CA LEU A 70 -7.17 11.68 -7.72
C LEU A 70 -8.35 12.62 -7.47
N ILE A 71 -8.52 13.07 -6.22
CA ILE A 71 -9.60 13.98 -5.83
C ILE A 71 -9.44 15.34 -6.52
N ALA A 72 -8.22 15.90 -6.53
CA ALA A 72 -7.92 17.17 -7.18
C ALA A 72 -8.18 17.09 -8.69
N GLY A 73 -7.79 15.99 -9.34
CA GLY A 73 -8.05 15.76 -10.75
C GLY A 73 -9.54 15.63 -11.07
N LEU A 74 -10.29 14.86 -10.27
CA LEU A 74 -11.75 14.74 -10.43
C LEU A 74 -12.47 16.07 -10.18
N ALA A 75 -12.05 16.83 -9.16
CA ALA A 75 -12.59 18.15 -8.87
C ALA A 75 -12.27 19.14 -10.01
N GLY A 76 -11.05 19.09 -10.56
CA GLY A 76 -10.65 19.89 -11.73
C GLY A 76 -11.50 19.56 -12.97
N ALA A 77 -11.71 18.27 -13.26
CA ALA A 77 -12.60 17.84 -14.33
C ALA A 77 -14.04 18.32 -14.10
N GLY A 78 -14.56 18.16 -12.87
CA GLY A 78 -15.89 18.64 -12.49
C GLY A 78 -16.03 20.15 -12.67
N LEU A 79 -15.03 20.93 -12.27
CA LEU A 79 -15.01 22.38 -12.46
C LEU A 79 -15.04 22.76 -13.95
N VAL A 80 -14.20 22.12 -14.76
CA VAL A 80 -14.14 22.37 -16.21
C VAL A 80 -15.49 22.05 -16.86
N TYR A 81 -16.05 20.87 -16.62
CA TYR A 81 -17.25 20.42 -17.32
C TYR A 81 -18.58 20.90 -16.74
N MET A 82 -18.65 21.24 -15.45
CA MET A 82 -19.91 21.71 -14.83
C MET A 82 -20.00 23.23 -14.71
N VAL A 83 -18.87 23.94 -14.67
CA VAL A 83 -18.85 25.39 -14.42
C VAL A 83 -18.27 26.17 -15.59
N MET A 84 -17.14 25.72 -16.13
CA MET A 84 -16.41 26.49 -17.15
C MET A 84 -16.74 26.09 -18.59
N PHE A 85 -17.51 25.02 -18.80
CA PHE A 85 -17.71 24.40 -20.12
C PHE A 85 -18.23 25.40 -21.16
N ASP A 86 -19.25 26.19 -20.81
CA ASP A 86 -19.86 27.16 -21.73
C ASP A 86 -18.96 28.38 -22.00
N SER A 87 -17.92 28.58 -21.18
CA SER A 87 -16.98 29.71 -21.28
C SER A 87 -15.68 29.36 -22.00
N LEU A 88 -15.39 28.07 -22.21
CA LEU A 88 -14.15 27.59 -22.81
C LEU A 88 -14.38 27.22 -24.26
N SER A 89 -13.45 27.61 -25.12
CA SER A 89 -13.39 27.14 -26.50
C SER A 89 -12.91 25.68 -26.58
N GLU A 90 -13.15 25.04 -27.73
CA GLU A 90 -12.72 23.65 -27.97
C GLU A 90 -11.21 23.46 -27.79
N SER A 91 -10.40 24.41 -28.27
CA SER A 91 -8.94 24.40 -28.12
C SER A 91 -8.50 24.54 -26.65
N GLU A 92 -9.18 25.39 -25.88
CA GLU A 92 -8.89 25.56 -24.44
C GLU A 92 -9.27 24.30 -23.65
N LEU A 93 -10.39 23.65 -23.98
CA LEU A 93 -10.81 22.37 -23.39
C LEU A 93 -9.75 21.28 -23.62
N VAL A 94 -9.24 21.17 -24.86
CA VAL A 94 -8.18 20.22 -25.21
C VAL A 94 -6.89 20.55 -24.46
N THR A 95 -6.50 21.82 -24.40
CA THR A 95 -5.28 22.29 -23.71
C THR A 95 -5.35 22.08 -22.20
N LEU A 96 -6.54 22.22 -21.59
CA LEU A 96 -6.76 21.99 -20.17
C LEU A 96 -6.92 20.51 -19.81
N THR A 97 -7.16 19.63 -20.79
CA THR A 97 -7.38 18.20 -20.54
C THR A 97 -6.23 17.53 -19.75
N PRO A 98 -4.95 17.72 -20.10
CA PRO A 98 -3.85 17.15 -19.33
C PRO A 98 -3.82 17.57 -17.86
N LEU A 99 -4.29 18.78 -17.54
CA LEU A 99 -4.25 19.34 -16.19
C LEU A 99 -5.08 18.54 -15.18
N TRP A 100 -6.23 18.04 -15.60
CA TRP A 100 -7.10 17.21 -14.74
C TRP A 100 -6.97 15.72 -15.05
N PHE A 101 -6.67 15.34 -16.29
CA PHE A 101 -6.53 13.94 -16.70
C PHE A 101 -5.29 13.29 -16.07
N PHE A 102 -4.13 13.96 -16.12
CA PHE A 102 -2.89 13.44 -15.55
C PHE A 102 -3.02 13.10 -14.06
N PRO A 103 -3.50 14.01 -13.17
CA PRO A 103 -3.63 13.69 -11.75
C PRO A 103 -4.65 12.58 -11.46
N ILE A 104 -5.71 12.44 -12.27
CA ILE A 104 -6.65 11.30 -12.17
C ILE A 104 -5.92 9.99 -12.44
N VAL A 105 -5.22 9.89 -13.58
CA VAL A 105 -4.50 8.66 -13.96
C VAL A 105 -3.41 8.36 -12.94
N PHE A 106 -2.56 9.34 -12.60
CA PHE A 106 -1.51 9.18 -11.61
C PHE A 106 -2.04 8.70 -10.25
N GLY A 107 -3.10 9.35 -9.76
CA GLY A 107 -3.74 9.00 -8.48
C GLY A 107 -4.37 7.62 -8.48
N LEU A 108 -5.10 7.26 -9.55
CA LEU A 108 -5.74 5.95 -9.68
C LEU A 108 -4.70 4.83 -9.70
N TYR A 109 -3.70 4.93 -10.57
CA TYR A 109 -2.65 3.90 -10.71
C TYR A 109 -1.79 3.82 -9.45
N GLY A 110 -1.46 4.95 -8.83
CA GLY A 110 -0.74 5.00 -7.55
C GLY A 110 -1.50 4.29 -6.44
N PHE A 111 -2.78 4.62 -6.24
CA PHE A 111 -3.64 4.01 -5.23
C PHE A 111 -3.78 2.49 -5.43
N VAL A 112 -4.06 2.08 -6.66
CA VAL A 112 -4.18 0.67 -7.04
C VAL A 112 -2.87 -0.07 -6.77
N SER A 113 -1.74 0.46 -7.23
CA SER A 113 -0.42 -0.16 -7.04
C SER A 113 -0.10 -0.43 -5.56
N GLN A 114 -0.43 0.51 -4.67
CA GLN A 114 -0.22 0.34 -3.24
C GLN A 114 -1.16 -0.70 -2.64
N ARG A 115 -2.39 -0.81 -3.13
CA ARG A 115 -3.31 -1.87 -2.71
C ARG A 115 -2.79 -3.24 -3.11
N LEU A 116 -2.20 -3.37 -4.30
CA LEU A 116 -1.56 -4.61 -4.75
C LEU A 116 -0.30 -4.93 -3.93
N LEU A 117 0.59 -3.95 -3.71
CA LEU A 117 1.80 -4.12 -2.90
C LEU A 117 1.48 -4.55 -1.46
N ARG A 118 0.40 -4.01 -0.87
CA ARG A 118 -0.10 -4.45 0.46
C ARG A 118 -0.58 -5.91 0.46
N ARG A 119 -1.15 -6.40 -0.64
CA ARG A 119 -1.52 -7.84 -0.76
C ARG A 119 -0.29 -8.73 -0.81
N ILE A 120 0.76 -8.30 -1.52
CA ILE A 120 2.04 -9.03 -1.57
C ILE A 120 2.72 -9.04 -0.20
N ALA A 121 2.79 -7.87 0.47
CA ALA A 121 3.39 -7.75 1.80
C ALA A 121 2.66 -8.58 2.88
N SER A 122 1.36 -8.84 2.72
CA SER A 122 0.57 -9.72 3.60
C SER A 122 0.65 -11.20 3.23
N GLY A 123 1.52 -11.59 2.29
CA GLY A 123 1.72 -12.98 1.87
C GLY A 123 0.60 -13.56 1.02
N ARG A 124 -0.36 -12.73 0.55
CA ARG A 124 -1.50 -13.18 -0.27
C ARG A 124 -1.17 -13.34 -1.76
N ALA A 125 -0.01 -12.84 -2.21
CA ALA A 125 0.47 -13.01 -3.59
C ALA A 125 2.00 -12.92 -3.61
N GLY A 126 2.66 -13.71 -4.46
CA GLY A 126 4.11 -13.68 -4.62
C GLY A 126 4.60 -12.56 -5.53
N THR A 127 3.75 -12.06 -6.43
CA THR A 127 4.12 -11.04 -7.43
C THR A 127 3.00 -10.02 -7.72
N LEU A 128 3.37 -8.86 -8.27
CA LEU A 128 2.44 -7.82 -8.74
C LEU A 128 1.51 -8.33 -9.84
N HIS A 129 2.02 -9.18 -10.73
CA HIS A 129 1.23 -9.82 -11.79
C HIS A 129 0.13 -10.73 -11.23
N GLU A 130 0.47 -11.55 -10.22
CA GLU A 130 -0.46 -12.44 -9.55
C GLU A 130 -1.51 -11.66 -8.75
N ALA A 131 -1.10 -10.61 -8.04
CA ALA A 131 -2.00 -9.70 -7.35
C ALA A 131 -2.94 -8.95 -8.31
N ALA A 132 -2.46 -8.59 -9.51
CA ALA A 132 -3.25 -7.94 -10.55
C ALA A 132 -4.28 -8.89 -11.16
N ARG A 133 -3.91 -10.14 -11.48
CA ARG A 133 -4.88 -11.16 -11.96
C ARG A 133 -5.99 -11.42 -10.95
N LEU A 134 -5.63 -11.64 -9.68
CA LEU A 134 -6.61 -11.78 -8.59
C LEU A 134 -7.54 -10.57 -8.44
N SER A 135 -7.10 -9.38 -8.87
CA SER A 135 -7.93 -8.18 -8.85
C SER A 135 -8.83 -8.09 -10.09
N ILE A 136 -8.36 -8.55 -11.26
CA ILE A 136 -9.12 -8.64 -12.51
C ILE A 136 -10.24 -9.68 -12.40
N ASP A 137 -9.96 -10.83 -11.79
CA ASP A 137 -10.97 -11.89 -11.59
C ASP A 137 -12.16 -11.42 -10.73
N VAL A 138 -11.93 -10.46 -9.83
CA VAL A 138 -12.97 -9.89 -8.96
C VAL A 138 -13.64 -8.65 -9.58
N ALA A 139 -12.90 -7.80 -10.29
CA ALA A 139 -13.40 -6.54 -10.84
C ALA A 139 -13.89 -6.63 -12.30
N GLY A 140 -13.70 -7.79 -12.95
CA GLY A 140 -14.14 -8.07 -14.32
C GLY A 140 -13.15 -7.60 -15.39
N HIS A 141 -13.42 -7.99 -16.64
CA HIS A 141 -12.54 -7.78 -17.80
C HIS A 141 -12.15 -6.32 -18.05
N TRP A 142 -12.99 -5.35 -17.67
CA TRP A 142 -12.68 -3.92 -17.79
C TRP A 142 -11.53 -3.48 -16.89
N ALA A 143 -11.33 -4.16 -15.76
CA ALA A 143 -10.16 -3.93 -14.92
C ALA A 143 -8.86 -4.36 -15.61
N ALA A 144 -8.91 -5.28 -16.58
CA ALA A 144 -7.72 -5.69 -17.33
C ALA A 144 -7.17 -4.57 -18.21
N LEU A 145 -8.03 -3.72 -18.79
CA LEU A 145 -7.58 -2.55 -19.56
C LEU A 145 -6.87 -1.52 -18.67
N VAL A 146 -7.43 -1.27 -17.48
CA VAL A 146 -6.85 -0.34 -16.50
C VAL A 146 -5.61 -0.93 -15.82
N LEU A 147 -5.54 -2.26 -15.66
CA LEU A 147 -4.42 -2.93 -15.00
C LEU A 147 -3.35 -3.42 -15.98
N PHE A 148 -3.54 -3.25 -17.29
CA PHE A 148 -2.60 -3.71 -18.32
C PHE A 148 -1.15 -3.26 -18.09
N PRO A 149 -0.87 -1.99 -17.71
CA PRO A 149 0.50 -1.56 -17.40
C PRO A 149 1.16 -2.34 -16.25
N PHE A 150 0.37 -2.91 -15.34
CA PHE A 150 0.84 -3.76 -14.24
C PHE A 150 1.13 -5.20 -14.66
N LEU A 151 0.57 -5.66 -15.79
CA LEU A 151 0.75 -7.03 -16.29
C LEU A 151 2.03 -7.20 -17.11
N VAL A 152 2.52 -6.11 -17.72
CA VAL A 152 3.61 -6.18 -18.70
C VAL A 152 5.00 -5.97 -18.06
N LEU A 153 5.09 -5.40 -16.86
CA LEU A 153 6.36 -5.01 -16.27
C LEU A 153 6.52 -5.43 -14.79
N LYS A 154 7.72 -5.94 -14.45
CA LYS A 154 8.11 -6.36 -13.09
C LYS A 154 8.57 -5.14 -12.26
N TRP A 155 7.62 -4.34 -11.77
CA TRP A 155 7.94 -3.15 -10.99
C TRP A 155 8.11 -3.45 -9.50
N ARG A 156 9.07 -2.80 -8.83
CA ARG A 156 9.25 -2.86 -7.36
C ARG A 156 8.72 -1.64 -6.61
N SER A 157 8.46 -0.52 -7.31
CA SER A 157 8.06 0.76 -6.72
C SER A 157 6.70 1.22 -7.26
N SER A 158 5.80 1.63 -6.35
CA SER A 158 4.49 2.20 -6.70
C SER A 158 4.61 3.47 -7.55
N LEU A 159 5.57 4.34 -7.22
CA LEU A 159 5.79 5.61 -7.91
C LEU A 159 6.20 5.43 -9.37
N LEU A 160 7.09 4.47 -9.62
CA LEU A 160 7.53 4.20 -10.99
C LEU A 160 6.39 3.67 -11.85
N VAL A 161 5.50 2.85 -11.26
CA VAL A 161 4.34 2.35 -12.00
C VAL A 161 3.35 3.47 -12.30
N SER A 162 3.02 4.30 -11.31
CA SER A 162 2.07 5.39 -11.52
C SER A 162 2.61 6.43 -12.49
N LEU A 163 3.91 6.75 -12.43
CA LEU A 163 4.57 7.65 -13.37
C LEU A 163 4.60 7.06 -14.79
N ALA A 164 5.02 5.81 -14.94
CA ALA A 164 5.09 5.16 -16.26
C ALA A 164 3.70 5.00 -16.88
N ALA A 165 2.69 4.63 -16.08
CA ALA A 165 1.32 4.56 -16.54
C ALA A 165 0.76 5.93 -16.91
N ALA A 166 1.00 6.96 -16.09
CA ALA A 166 0.57 8.33 -16.40
C ALA A 166 1.23 8.84 -17.68
N LEU A 167 2.52 8.56 -17.90
CA LEU A 167 3.23 8.94 -19.11
C LEU A 167 2.70 8.18 -20.34
N PHE A 168 2.43 6.88 -20.21
CA PHE A 168 1.82 6.09 -21.27
C PHE A 168 0.47 6.67 -21.71
N TRP A 169 -0.41 6.96 -20.75
CA TRP A 169 -1.71 7.56 -21.04
C TRP A 169 -1.62 8.99 -21.56
N ALA A 170 -0.66 9.79 -21.07
CA ALA A 170 -0.43 11.13 -21.60
C ALA A 170 0.01 11.11 -23.07
N VAL A 171 0.91 10.19 -23.45
CA VAL A 171 1.32 9.98 -24.85
C VAL A 171 0.13 9.53 -25.70
N LEU A 172 -0.67 8.57 -25.21
CA LEU A 172 -1.84 8.08 -25.93
C LEU A 172 -2.90 9.17 -26.14
N LEU A 173 -3.11 10.01 -25.13
CA LEU A 173 -4.03 11.15 -25.19
C LEU A 173 -3.52 12.24 -26.14
N TRP A 174 -2.21 12.51 -26.15
CA TRP A 174 -1.60 13.41 -27.13
C TRP A 174 -1.75 12.89 -28.56
N LEU A 175 -1.50 11.60 -28.79
CA LEU A 175 -1.74 10.96 -30.09
C LEU A 175 -3.21 11.02 -30.52
N PHE A 176 -4.13 10.84 -29.58
CA PHE A 176 -5.56 10.96 -29.83
C PHE A 176 -5.94 12.38 -30.27
N PHE A 177 -5.48 13.41 -29.56
CA PHE A 177 -5.79 14.79 -29.93
C PHE A 177 -5.16 15.20 -31.26
N THR A 178 -3.91 14.83 -31.52
CA THR A 178 -3.27 15.09 -32.81
C THR A 178 -3.96 14.38 -33.98
N ALA A 179 -4.54 13.18 -33.75
CA ALA A 179 -5.26 12.44 -34.79
C ALA A 179 -6.70 12.94 -35.01
N VAL A 180 -7.43 13.26 -33.94
CA VAL A 180 -8.85 13.62 -34.01
C VAL A 180 -9.06 15.11 -34.26
N PHE A 181 -8.15 15.95 -33.75
CA PHE A 181 -8.19 17.40 -33.89
C PHE A 181 -6.89 17.92 -34.51
N PRO A 182 -6.59 17.57 -35.77
CA PRO A 182 -5.31 17.92 -36.42
C PRO A 182 -5.11 19.43 -36.62
N THR A 183 -6.16 20.23 -36.47
CA THR A 183 -6.17 21.68 -36.69
C THR A 183 -6.23 22.51 -35.40
N LEU A 184 -6.25 21.85 -34.23
CA LEU A 184 -6.19 22.51 -32.91
C LEU A 184 -4.76 22.61 -32.37
#